data_AF-A0A453R3F7-F1
#
_entry.id   AF-A0A453R3F7-F1
#
_cell.length_a   1.000
_cell.length_b   1.000
_cell.length_c   1.000
_cell.angle_alpha   90.00
_cell.angle_beta   90.00
_cell.angle_gamma   90.00
#
_symmetry.space_group_name_H-M   'P 1'
#
loop_
_entity.id
_entity.type
_entity.pdbx_description
1 polymer ?
#
loop_
_entity_poly.entity_id
_entity_poly.type
_entity_poly.pdbx_seq_one_letter_code
_entity_poly.pdbx_strand_id
1 'polypeptide(L)'
;MSSSWNSVGLEVLYQVIGWIAFVAWSFSFYPQVVLNYRRKSVVGLNFDFLVLNFTKHSSYLIYNAALFFSPFIQQQYHDKFGDKEMIPVAANDVAFSLHAVALTSFTLYQVFIYERGNQKVSKVCISISAVVWSAAIVCLIVAWPKSNWLWLIDVFNSIQVAMTTVKYIPQ
;
A
#
# COMPACT_ATOMS: atom_id res chain seq x y z
N MET A 1 -34.25 -16.56 -5.98
CA MET A 1 -33.06 -17.08 -6.71
C MET A 1 -31.89 -16.18 -6.35
N SER A 2 -31.19 -16.48 -5.25
CA SER A 2 -29.98 -15.74 -4.87
C SER A 2 -28.85 -16.24 -5.76
N SER A 3 -28.41 -15.42 -6.70
CA SER A 3 -27.21 -15.67 -7.51
C SER A 3 -26.05 -15.95 -6.55
N SER A 4 -25.55 -17.18 -6.57
CA SER A 4 -24.33 -17.55 -5.84
C SER A 4 -23.16 -16.85 -6.52
N TRP A 5 -22.82 -15.64 -6.05
CA TRP A 5 -21.57 -14.96 -6.42
C TRP A 5 -20.33 -15.75 -5.94
N ASN A 6 -20.53 -16.76 -5.08
CA ASN A 6 -19.51 -17.70 -4.60
C ASN A 6 -19.41 -18.93 -5.53
N SER A 7 -19.31 -18.73 -6.84
CA SER A 7 -18.98 -19.84 -7.74
C SER A 7 -17.47 -20.09 -7.70
N VAL A 8 -17.05 -21.35 -7.56
CA VAL A 8 -15.62 -21.75 -7.56
C VAL A 8 -14.88 -21.20 -8.79
N GLY A 9 -15.56 -21.16 -9.95
CA GLY A 9 -14.97 -20.60 -11.17
C GLY A 9 -14.65 -19.11 -11.06
N LEU A 10 -15.50 -18.32 -10.40
CA LEU A 10 -15.27 -16.88 -10.21
C LEU A 10 -14.13 -16.63 -9.22
N GLU A 11 -14.03 -17.45 -8.17
CA GLU A 11 -12.93 -17.38 -7.20
C GLU A 11 -11.57 -17.70 -7.85
N VAL A 12 -11.51 -18.77 -8.65
CA VAL A 12 -10.29 -19.13 -9.41
C VAL A 12 -9.93 -18.01 -10.39
N LEU A 13 -10.91 -17.48 -11.12
CA LEU A 13 -10.68 -16.38 -12.05
C LEU A 13 -10.13 -15.13 -11.36
N TYR A 14 -10.70 -14.77 -10.20
CA TYR A 14 -10.25 -13.65 -9.38
C TYR A 14 -8.79 -13.83 -8.94
N GLN A 15 -8.42 -15.03 -8.46
CA GLN A 15 -7.03 -15.33 -8.09
C GLN A 15 -6.07 -15.24 -9.28
N VAL A 16 -6.42 -15.83 -10.43
CA VAL A 16 -5.57 -15.83 -11.64
C VAL A 16 -5.35 -14.41 -12.13
N ILE A 17 -6.41 -13.61 -12.24
CA ILE A 17 -6.30 -12.20 -12.65
C ILE A 17 -5.47 -11.41 -11.64
N GLY A 18 -5.65 -11.65 -10.33
CA GLY A 18 -4.88 -11.02 -9.27
C GLY A 18 -3.37 -11.26 -9.40
N TRP A 19 -2.95 -12.50 -9.69
CA TRP A 19 -1.54 -12.83 -9.91
C TRP A 19 -0.98 -12.26 -11.21
N ILE A 20 -1.76 -12.26 -12.30
CA ILE A 20 -1.36 -11.60 -13.55
C ILE A 20 -1.14 -10.10 -13.32
N ALA A 21 -2.07 -9.45 -12.61
CA ALA A 21 -1.95 -8.05 -12.25
C ALA A 21 -0.70 -7.81 -11.39
N PHE A 22 -0.46 -8.62 -10.35
CA PHE A 22 0.76 -8.54 -9.54
C PHE A 22 2.03 -8.54 -10.39
N VAL A 23 2.15 -9.49 -11.32
CA VAL A 23 3.32 -9.59 -12.21
C VAL A 23 3.44 -8.36 -13.11
N ALA A 24 2.35 -7.97 -13.78
CA ALA A 24 2.34 -6.83 -14.69
C ALA A 24 2.72 -5.53 -13.99
N TRP A 25 2.15 -5.26 -12.82
CA TRP A 25 2.48 -4.07 -12.03
C TRP A 25 3.91 -4.13 -11.47
N SER A 26 4.39 -5.30 -11.06
CA SER A 26 5.77 -5.46 -10.54
C SER A 26 6.81 -5.04 -11.57
N PHE A 27 6.63 -5.39 -12.85
CA PHE A 27 7.53 -4.97 -13.93
C PHE A 27 7.73 -3.46 -14.02
N SER A 28 6.72 -2.65 -13.64
CA SER A 28 6.81 -1.19 -13.72
C SER A 28 7.84 -0.56 -12.76
N PHE A 29 8.21 -1.25 -11.67
CA PHE A 29 9.11 -0.71 -10.66
C PHE A 29 10.61 -0.92 -11.00
N TYR A 30 10.93 -2.00 -11.72
CA TYR A 30 12.31 -2.39 -12.00
C TYR A 30 13.11 -1.42 -12.90
N PRO A 31 12.53 -0.80 -13.95
CA PRO A 31 13.27 0.12 -14.81
C PRO A 31 13.97 1.24 -14.05
N GLN A 32 13.29 1.83 -13.06
CA GLN A 32 13.87 2.90 -12.24
C GLN A 32 15.03 2.39 -11.38
N VAL A 33 14.85 1.24 -10.74
CA VAL A 33 15.88 0.60 -9.90
C VAL A 33 17.15 0.30 -10.71
N VAL A 34 16.98 -0.28 -11.90
CA VAL A 34 18.08 -0.61 -12.81
C VAL A 34 18.77 0.65 -13.33
N LEU A 35 17.99 1.68 -13.70
CA LEU A 35 18.53 2.95 -14.19
C LEU A 35 19.40 3.62 -13.13
N ASN A 36 18.91 3.72 -11.89
CA ASN A 36 19.66 4.26 -10.76
C ASN A 36 20.96 3.47 -10.52
N TYR A 37 20.89 2.14 -10.59
CA TYR A 37 22.06 1.28 -10.40
C TYR A 37 23.11 1.45 -11.52
N ARG A 38 22.69 1.60 -12.78
CA ARG A 38 23.58 1.80 -13.93
C ARG A 38 24.22 3.17 -13.94
N ARG A 39 23.44 4.23 -13.66
CA ARG A 39 23.92 5.61 -13.67
C ARG A 39 24.71 5.98 -12.41
N LYS A 40 24.56 5.21 -11.32
CA LYS A 40 25.05 5.56 -9.96
C LYS A 40 24.60 6.96 -9.52
N SER A 41 23.47 7.39 -10.06
CA SER A 41 22.88 8.71 -9.89
C SER A 41 21.37 8.55 -9.90
N VAL A 42 20.71 9.27 -9.01
CA VAL A 42 19.24 9.38 -8.93
C VAL A 42 18.76 10.70 -9.52
N VAL A 43 19.62 11.42 -10.26
CA VAL A 43 19.27 12.69 -10.88
C VAL A 43 18.20 12.49 -11.96
N GLY A 44 17.07 13.19 -11.79
CA GLY A 44 15.86 13.06 -12.59
C GLY A 44 14.75 12.22 -11.95
N LEU A 45 15.02 11.53 -10.83
CA LEU A 45 13.98 10.87 -10.04
C LEU A 45 13.20 11.92 -9.23
N ASN A 46 11.87 11.84 -9.25
CA ASN A 46 11.03 12.67 -8.39
C ASN A 46 10.97 12.08 -6.97
N PHE A 47 11.60 12.74 -6.00
CA PHE A 47 11.66 12.28 -4.62
C PHE A 47 10.32 12.38 -3.89
N ASP A 48 9.49 13.36 -4.22
CA ASP A 48 8.15 13.50 -3.65
C ASP A 48 7.29 12.32 -4.06
N PHE A 49 7.32 11.97 -5.34
CA PHE A 49 6.66 10.77 -5.85
C PHE A 49 7.14 9.53 -5.11
N LEU A 50 8.44 9.37 -4.92
CA LEU A 50 8.99 8.21 -4.19
C LEU A 50 8.46 8.12 -2.75
N VAL A 51 8.47 9.23 -2.00
CA VAL A 51 8.00 9.28 -0.60
C VAL A 51 6.49 9.03 -0.50
N LEU A 52 5.70 9.61 -1.42
CA LEU A 52 4.26 9.41 -1.47
C LEU A 52 3.90 7.96 -1.84
N ASN A 53 4.60 7.35 -2.81
CA ASN A 53 4.38 5.93 -3.14
C ASN A 53 4.80 5.02 -1.99
N PHE A 54 5.93 5.29 -1.32
CA PHE A 54 6.32 4.52 -0.14
C PHE A 54 5.24 4.58 0.93
N THR A 55 4.75 5.77 1.27
CA THR A 55 3.68 5.94 2.27
C THR A 55 2.41 5.18 1.86
N LYS A 56 1.96 5.35 0.61
CA LYS A 56 0.80 4.64 0.06
C LYS A 56 0.95 3.13 0.20
N HIS A 57 2.06 2.56 -0.28
CA HIS A 57 2.26 1.11 -0.31
C HIS A 57 2.45 0.53 1.09
N SER A 58 3.07 1.27 2.02
CA SER A 58 3.15 0.87 3.43
C SER A 58 1.78 0.81 4.08
N SER A 59 0.92 1.81 3.89
CA SER A 59 -0.45 1.77 4.42
C SER A 59 -1.28 0.64 3.79
N TYR A 60 -1.12 0.40 2.48
CA TYR A 60 -1.78 -0.74 1.82
C TYR A 60 -1.33 -2.09 2.39
N LEU A 61 -0.03 -2.25 2.61
CA LEU A 61 0.53 -3.46 3.19
C LEU A 61 0.01 -3.70 4.61
N ILE A 62 -0.08 -2.65 5.45
CA ILE A 62 -0.63 -2.77 6.79
C ILE A 62 -2.08 -3.25 6.73
N TYR A 63 -2.92 -2.64 5.89
CA TYR A 63 -4.31 -3.05 5.71
C TYR A 63 -4.42 -4.52 5.24
N ASN A 64 -3.74 -4.86 4.15
CA ASN A 64 -3.83 -6.21 3.57
C ASN A 64 -3.29 -7.27 4.52
N ALA A 65 -2.09 -7.06 5.10
CA ALA A 65 -1.48 -8.05 5.98
C ALA A 65 -2.29 -8.24 7.26
N ALA A 66 -2.79 -7.15 7.87
CA ALA A 66 -3.60 -7.25 9.07
C ALA A 66 -4.92 -7.97 8.82
N LEU A 67 -5.65 -7.63 7.76
CA LEU A 67 -6.92 -8.28 7.42
C LEU A 67 -6.74 -9.73 6.93
N PHE A 68 -5.66 -10.02 6.23
CA PHE A 68 -5.37 -11.36 5.70
C PHE A 68 -4.89 -12.34 6.78
N PHE A 69 -4.03 -11.90 7.69
CA PHE A 69 -3.41 -12.81 8.68
C PHE A 69 -4.08 -12.84 10.05
N SER A 70 -4.86 -11.82 10.44
CA SER A 70 -5.44 -11.76 11.78
C SER A 70 -6.87 -12.33 11.81
N PRO A 71 -7.10 -13.51 12.42
CA PRO A 71 -8.45 -14.05 12.57
C PRO A 71 -9.34 -13.13 13.42
N PHE A 72 -8.74 -12.39 14.35
CA PHE A 72 -9.46 -11.43 15.18
C PHE A 72 -10.08 -10.31 14.35
N ILE A 73 -9.33 -9.76 13.39
CA ILE A 73 -9.82 -8.68 12.52
C ILE A 73 -10.85 -9.22 11.52
N GLN A 74 -10.64 -10.44 11.01
CA GLN A 74 -11.63 -11.13 10.17
C GLN A 74 -12.94 -11.35 10.92
N GLN A 75 -12.88 -11.77 12.18
CA GLN A 75 -14.06 -11.89 13.03
C GLN A 75 -14.78 -10.55 13.17
N GLN A 76 -14.07 -9.46 13.46
CA GLN A 76 -14.67 -8.12 13.51
C GLN A 76 -15.32 -7.69 12.19
N TYR A 77 -14.76 -8.13 11.06
CA TYR A 77 -15.34 -7.89 9.73
C TYR A 77 -16.66 -8.65 9.56
N HIS A 78 -16.68 -9.93 9.90
CA HIS A 78 -17.89 -10.76 9.82
C HIS A 78 -18.97 -10.30 10.81
N ASP A 79 -18.60 -9.86 12.01
CA ASP A 79 -19.54 -9.27 12.98
C ASP A 79 -20.22 -8.01 12.41
N LYS A 80 -19.51 -7.24 11.58
CA LYS A 80 -19.99 -5.98 11.00
C LYS A 80 -20.79 -6.16 9.69
N PHE A 81 -20.36 -7.06 8.81
CA PHE A 81 -20.91 -7.21 7.46
C PHE A 81 -21.67 -8.53 7.24
N GLY A 82 -21.44 -9.53 8.08
CA GLY A 82 -22.06 -10.85 8.04
C GLY A 82 -21.08 -11.98 7.74
N ASP A 83 -21.35 -13.17 8.30
CA ASP A 83 -20.49 -14.37 8.18
C ASP A 83 -20.37 -14.93 6.75
N LYS A 84 -21.31 -14.57 5.87
CA LYS A 84 -21.34 -15.06 4.48
C LYS A 84 -20.54 -14.19 3.51
N GLU A 85 -20.11 -13.01 3.96
CA GLU A 85 -19.34 -12.08 3.13
C GLU A 85 -17.88 -12.54 3.03
N MET A 86 -17.31 -12.45 1.84
CA MET A 86 -15.90 -12.78 1.65
C MET A 86 -15.01 -11.67 2.19
N ILE A 87 -13.87 -12.06 2.77
CA ILE A 87 -12.82 -11.11 3.16
C ILE A 87 -12.26 -10.47 1.87
N PRO A 88 -12.26 -9.14 1.75
CA PRO A 88 -11.93 -8.44 0.49
C PRO A 88 -10.42 -8.33 0.23
N VAL A 89 -9.62 -9.26 0.74
CA VAL A 89 -8.16 -9.26 0.61
C VAL A 89 -7.68 -10.66 0.24
N ALA A 90 -6.92 -10.73 -0.85
CA ALA A 90 -6.32 -11.98 -1.31
C ALA A 90 -4.79 -12.01 -1.10
N ALA A 91 -4.21 -13.20 -1.24
CA ALA A 91 -2.76 -13.39 -1.07
C ALA A 91 -1.94 -12.55 -2.06
N ASN A 92 -2.44 -12.33 -3.29
CA ASN A 92 -1.78 -11.49 -4.28
C ASN A 92 -1.74 -10.01 -3.86
N ASP A 93 -2.71 -9.51 -3.08
CA ASP A 93 -2.71 -8.12 -2.60
C ASP A 93 -1.62 -7.90 -1.55
N VAL A 94 -1.46 -8.87 -0.64
CA VAL A 94 -0.36 -8.89 0.33
C VAL A 94 0.99 -8.99 -0.38
N ALA A 95 1.13 -9.92 -1.33
CA ALA A 95 2.36 -10.10 -2.10
C ALA A 95 2.74 -8.83 -2.89
N PHE A 96 1.77 -8.20 -3.56
CA PHE A 96 1.97 -6.97 -4.31
C PHE A 96 2.39 -5.81 -3.42
N SER A 97 1.65 -5.57 -2.33
CA SER A 97 1.94 -4.47 -1.42
C SER A 97 3.30 -4.63 -0.74
N LEU A 98 3.67 -5.85 -0.34
CA LEU A 98 5.00 -6.17 0.21
C LEU A 98 6.10 -5.92 -0.82
N HIS A 99 5.92 -6.40 -2.05
CA HIS A 99 6.88 -6.20 -3.13
C HIS A 99 7.08 -4.71 -3.46
N ALA A 100 5.99 -3.95 -3.52
CA ALA A 100 6.04 -2.52 -3.79
C ALA A 100 6.74 -1.74 -2.66
N VAL A 101 6.48 -2.07 -1.39
CA VAL A 101 7.21 -1.49 -0.24
C VAL A 101 8.69 -1.84 -0.31
N ALA A 102 9.05 -3.08 -0.65
CA ALA A 102 10.44 -3.50 -0.77
C ALA A 102 11.20 -2.72 -1.87
N LEU A 103 10.62 -2.60 -3.07
CA LEU A 103 11.28 -1.88 -4.17
C LEU A 103 11.32 -0.36 -3.97
N THR A 104 10.28 0.23 -3.37
CA THR A 104 10.31 1.66 -3.01
C THR A 104 11.31 1.94 -1.89
N SER A 105 11.43 1.05 -0.89
CA SER A 105 12.49 1.11 0.14
C SER A 105 13.88 0.99 -0.46
N PHE A 106 14.06 0.06 -1.41
CA PHE A 106 15.33 -0.10 -2.12
C PHE A 106 15.68 1.16 -2.93
N THR A 107 14.70 1.78 -3.56
CA THR A 107 14.89 3.03 -4.30
C THR A 107 15.20 4.19 -3.34
N LEU A 108 14.56 4.26 -2.16
CA LEU A 108 14.90 5.22 -1.12
C LEU A 108 16.35 5.03 -0.64
N TYR A 109 16.78 3.79 -0.44
CA TYR A 109 18.16 3.46 -0.13
C TYR A 109 19.12 3.96 -1.23
N GLN A 110 18.79 3.77 -2.51
CA GLN A 110 19.57 4.34 -3.61
C GLN A 110 19.67 5.87 -3.55
N VAL A 111 18.61 6.57 -3.13
CA VAL A 111 18.63 8.05 -2.96
C VAL A 111 19.59 8.50 -1.86
N PHE A 112 19.83 7.67 -0.83
CA PHE A 112 20.79 8.00 0.23
C PHE A 112 22.25 7.80 -0.18
N ILE A 113 22.53 6.92 -1.14
CA ILE A 113 23.91 6.53 -1.51
C ILE A 113 24.38 7.17 -2.81
N TYR A 114 23.49 7.28 -3.81
CA TYR A 114 23.85 7.77 -5.13
C TYR A 114 23.78 9.29 -5.24
N GLU A 115 24.43 9.82 -6.27
CA GLU A 115 24.42 11.24 -6.54
C GLU A 115 22.98 11.73 -6.82
N ARG A 116 22.53 12.70 -6.02
CA ARG A 116 21.20 13.31 -6.11
C ARG A 116 21.20 14.77 -6.58
N GLY A 117 22.39 15.34 -6.80
CA GLY A 117 22.56 16.77 -7.08
C GLY A 117 21.90 17.64 -6.00
N ASN A 118 21.18 18.67 -6.44
CA ASN A 118 20.44 19.60 -5.57
C ASN A 118 18.97 19.21 -5.32
N GLN A 119 18.52 18.04 -5.80
CA GLN A 119 17.15 17.60 -5.62
C GLN A 119 16.86 17.29 -4.14
N LYS A 120 15.72 17.76 -3.65
CA LYS A 120 15.25 17.56 -2.28
C LYS A 120 13.78 17.19 -2.31
N VAL A 121 13.32 16.50 -1.27
CA VAL A 121 11.89 16.31 -1.04
C VAL A 121 11.28 17.67 -0.71
N SER A 122 10.15 18.02 -1.34
CA SER A 122 9.47 19.28 -1.07
C SER A 122 8.96 19.34 0.36
N LYS A 123 8.93 20.54 0.93
CA LYS A 123 8.37 20.77 2.26
C LYS A 123 6.89 20.38 2.34
N VAL A 124 6.16 20.52 1.23
CA VAL A 124 4.76 20.12 1.12
C VAL A 124 4.63 18.60 1.24
N CYS A 125 5.41 17.84 0.48
CA CYS A 125 5.42 16.37 0.56
C CYS A 125 5.79 15.89 1.97
N ILE A 126 6.84 16.45 2.58
CA ILE A 126 7.23 16.14 3.97
C ILE A 126 6.08 16.42 4.93
N SER A 127 5.42 17.59 4.79
CA SER A 127 4.31 17.98 5.67
C SER A 127 3.11 17.03 5.53
N ILE A 128 2.74 16.67 4.29
CA ILE A 128 1.65 15.72 4.01
C ILE A 128 1.97 14.36 4.64
N SER A 129 3.16 13.81 4.38
CA SER A 129 3.58 12.52 4.96
C SER A 129 3.61 12.56 6.48
N ALA A 130 4.14 13.64 7.07
CA ALA A 130 4.20 13.78 8.53
C ALA A 130 2.81 13.84 9.17
N VAL A 131 1.87 14.59 8.58
CA VAL A 131 0.47 14.66 9.05
C VAL A 131 -0.20 13.29 8.96
N VAL A 132 -0.05 12.60 7.82
CA VAL A 132 -0.63 11.27 7.63
C VAL A 132 -0.13 10.27 8.66
N TRP A 133 1.19 10.19 8.86
CA TRP A 133 1.75 9.24 9.82
C TRP A 133 1.44 9.62 11.28
N SER A 134 1.37 10.91 11.60
CA SER A 134 0.94 11.37 12.92
C SER A 134 -0.53 11.00 13.19
N ALA A 135 -1.41 11.20 12.21
CA ALA A 135 -2.81 10.80 12.31
C ALA A 135 -2.95 9.27 12.48
N ALA A 136 -2.17 8.48 11.75
CA ALA A 136 -2.15 7.02 11.90
C ALA A 136 -1.73 6.58 13.32
N ILE A 137 -0.74 7.25 13.92
CA ILE A 137 -0.32 7.01 15.31
C ILE A 137 -1.44 7.36 16.30
N VAL A 138 -2.11 8.50 16.12
CA VAL A 138 -3.26 8.89 16.96
C VAL A 138 -4.38 7.86 16.85
N CYS A 139 -4.72 7.42 15.63
CA CYS A 139 -5.72 6.38 15.41
C CYS A 139 -5.33 5.05 16.07
N LEU A 140 -4.05 4.67 16.04
CA LEU A 140 -3.56 3.47 16.73
C LEU A 140 -3.78 3.58 18.23
N ILE A 141 -3.42 4.71 18.85
CA ILE A 141 -3.61 4.96 20.29
C ILE A 141 -5.10 4.89 20.66
N VAL A 142 -5.99 5.42 19.82
CA VAL A 142 -7.45 5.39 20.04
C VAL A 142 -8.05 4.00 19.86
N ALA A 143 -7.57 3.22 18.89
CA ALA A 143 -8.06 1.89 18.58
C ALA A 143 -7.65 0.86 19.64
N TRP A 144 -6.44 1.01 20.20
CA TRP A 144 -5.83 0.07 21.15
C TRP A 144 -6.72 -0.28 22.36
N PRO A 145 -7.21 0.68 23.17
CA PRO A 145 -8.00 0.35 24.37
C PRO A 145 -9.38 -0.23 24.05
N LYS A 146 -9.92 0.02 22.85
CA LYS A 146 -11.24 -0.46 22.42
C LYS A 146 -11.17 -1.75 21.60
N SER A 147 -9.96 -2.26 21.33
CA SER A 147 -9.69 -3.36 20.40
C SER A 147 -10.37 -3.18 19.04
N ASN A 148 -10.57 -1.94 18.57
CA ASN A 148 -11.28 -1.66 17.32
C ASN A 148 -10.31 -1.69 16.12
N TRP A 149 -9.76 -2.86 15.86
CA TRP A 149 -8.69 -3.05 14.87
C TRP A 149 -9.20 -2.97 13.44
N LEU A 150 -10.42 -3.44 13.16
CA LEU A 150 -11.04 -3.28 11.84
C LEU A 150 -11.13 -1.79 11.43
N TRP A 151 -11.59 -0.94 12.33
CA TRP A 151 -11.62 0.51 12.07
C TRP A 151 -10.22 1.09 11.84
N LEU A 152 -9.22 0.65 12.60
CA LEU A 152 -7.84 1.11 12.43
C LEU A 152 -7.30 0.75 11.03
N ILE A 153 -7.52 -0.48 10.56
CA ILE A 153 -7.04 -0.88 9.24
C ILE A 153 -7.81 -0.18 8.10
N ASP A 154 -9.10 0.14 8.30
CA ASP A 154 -9.88 0.96 7.36
C ASP A 154 -9.30 2.38 7.21
N VAL A 155 -8.72 2.95 8.29
CA VAL A 155 -7.97 4.20 8.23
C VAL A 155 -6.72 4.05 7.33
N PHE A 156 -5.97 2.95 7.45
CA PHE A 156 -4.81 2.70 6.58
C PHE A 156 -5.20 2.53 5.11
N ASN A 157 -6.31 1.85 4.82
CA ASN A 157 -6.87 1.78 3.45
C ASN A 157 -7.24 3.18 2.92
N SER A 158 -7.90 4.00 3.76
CA SER A 158 -8.26 5.37 3.41
C SER A 158 -7.04 6.24 3.11
N ILE A 159 -5.94 6.08 3.87
CA ILE A 159 -4.68 6.78 3.63
C ILE A 159 -4.12 6.45 2.24
N GLN A 160 -4.08 5.16 1.86
CA GLN A 160 -3.62 4.75 0.54
C GLN A 160 -4.44 5.40 -0.58
N VAL A 161 -5.76 5.42 -0.44
CA VAL A 161 -6.66 6.03 -1.43
C VAL A 161 -6.36 7.51 -1.54
N ALA A 162 -6.28 8.23 -0.41
CA ALA A 162 -5.94 9.64 -0.37
C ALA A 162 -4.58 9.94 -1.03
N MET A 163 -3.54 9.16 -0.71
CA MET A 163 -2.21 9.31 -1.32
C MET A 163 -2.21 9.06 -2.82
N THR A 164 -3.07 8.15 -3.29
CA THR A 164 -3.25 7.92 -4.73
C THR A 164 -3.84 9.16 -5.38
N THR A 165 -4.88 9.75 -4.79
CA THR A 165 -5.49 10.98 -5.29
C THR A 165 -4.50 12.13 -5.34
N VAL A 166 -3.76 12.39 -4.24
CA VAL A 166 -2.74 13.45 -4.16
C VAL A 166 -1.68 13.30 -5.26
N LYS A 167 -1.27 12.08 -5.56
CA LYS A 167 -0.29 11.78 -6.61
C LYS A 167 -0.76 12.13 -8.03
N TYR A 168 -2.07 12.11 -8.30
CA TYR A 168 -2.62 12.37 -9.64
C TYR A 168 -3.15 13.80 -9.82
N ILE A 169 -3.15 14.63 -8.77
CA ILE A 169 -3.42 16.06 -8.88
C ILE A 169 -2.17 16.71 -9.52
N PRO A 170 -2.31 17.50 -10.62
CA PRO A 170 -1.20 18.23 -11.20
C PRO A 170 -0.57 19.16 -10.14
N GLN A 171 0.75 19.04 -9.95
CA GLN A 171 1.53 19.93 -9.09
C GLN A 171 2.07 21.13 -9.87
#